data_AF-F8IGU0-F1
#
_entry.id   AF-F8IGU0-F1
#
_cell.length_a   1.000
_cell.length_b   1.000
_cell.length_c   1.000
_cell.angle_alpha   90.00
_cell.angle_beta   90.00
_cell.angle_gamma   90.00
#
_symmetry.space_group_name_H-M   'P 1'
#
loop_
_entity.id
_entity.type
_entity.pdbx_description
1 polymer ?
#
loop_
_entity_poly.entity_id
_entity_poly.type
_entity_poly.pdbx_seq_one_letter_code
_entity_poly.pdbx_strand_id
1 'polypeptide(L)'
;MLTRFPDSRSLWDDWLIRKLLPENHILLAIDQHIDFSFVEEETRDLYSLHHGRPAYAPEQLLRVLFLAYFYNLSDVRVAEELRYNLLYRAFCPLFSG
;
A
#
# COMPACT_ATOMS: atom_id res chain seq x y z
N MET A 1 18.53 -2.48 -0.74
CA MET A 1 18.07 -1.41 0.18
C MET A 1 16.57 -1.33 -0.02
N LEU A 2 15.76 -1.79 0.95
CA LEU A 2 14.31 -1.55 0.94
C LEU A 2 14.14 -0.07 1.22
N THR A 3 14.17 0.71 0.15
CA THR A 3 14.14 2.16 0.24
C THR A 3 12.76 2.57 0.74
N ARG A 4 12.65 2.77 2.06
CA ARG A 4 11.68 3.69 2.65
C ARG A 4 12.12 5.10 2.25
N PHE A 5 11.77 5.52 1.04
CA PHE A 5 11.89 6.93 0.66
C PHE A 5 11.04 7.77 1.64
N PRO A 6 11.49 8.97 2.02
CA PRO A 6 10.72 9.82 2.92
C PRO A 6 9.35 10.09 2.28
N ASP A 7 8.29 9.83 3.04
CA ASP A 7 6.92 10.09 2.63
C ASP A 7 6.80 11.57 2.28
N SER A 8 6.61 11.89 1.00
CA SER A 8 6.44 13.28 0.54
C SER A 8 5.02 13.80 0.77
N ARG A 9 4.16 12.99 1.41
CA ARG A 9 2.84 13.40 1.87
C ARG A 9 3.00 14.50 2.91
N SER A 10 2.39 15.63 2.64
CA SER A 10 2.26 16.67 3.63
C SER A 10 1.41 16.13 4.80
N LEU A 11 1.73 16.56 6.04
CA LEU A 11 0.85 16.31 7.19
C LEU A 11 -0.60 16.77 6.92
N TRP A 12 -0.76 17.76 6.04
CA TRP A 12 -2.06 18.25 5.58
C TRP A 12 -2.77 17.28 4.62
N ASP A 13 -2.02 16.52 3.81
CA ASP A 13 -2.58 15.51 2.89
C ASP A 13 -3.12 14.32 3.68
N ASP A 14 -2.36 13.84 4.67
CA ASP A 14 -2.78 12.74 5.53
C ASP A 14 -4.00 13.12 6.39
N TRP A 15 -4.01 14.35 6.92
CA TRP A 15 -5.15 14.87 7.66
C TRP A 15 -6.40 15.00 6.78
N LEU A 16 -6.26 15.53 5.56
CA LEU A 16 -7.36 15.71 4.62
C LEU A 16 -7.93 14.35 4.15
N ILE A 17 -7.05 13.40 3.82
CA ILE A 17 -7.47 12.04 3.43
C ILE A 17 -8.24 11.39 4.58
N ARG A 18 -7.74 11.46 5.82
CA ARG A 18 -8.46 10.94 7.00
C ARG A 18 -9.84 11.57 7.20
N LYS A 19 -10.04 12.84 6.80
CA LYS A 19 -11.34 13.54 6.89
C LYS A 19 -12.30 13.21 5.75
N LEU A 20 -11.78 12.84 4.58
CA LEU A 20 -12.58 12.52 3.41
C LEU A 20 -13.05 11.06 3.39
N LEU A 21 -12.31 10.17 4.06
CA LEU A 21 -12.63 8.75 4.05
C LEU A 21 -13.71 8.39 5.08
N PRO A 22 -14.61 7.44 4.74
CA PRO A 22 -15.59 6.94 5.69
C PRO A 22 -14.88 6.19 6.82
N GLU A 23 -14.94 6.72 8.04
CA GLU A 23 -14.25 6.17 9.22
C GLU A 23 -14.60 4.68 9.49
N ASN A 24 -15.83 4.27 9.16
CA ASN A 24 -16.33 2.90 9.35
C ASN A 24 -16.04 1.96 8.16
N HIS A 25 -15.07 2.30 7.30
CA HIS A 25 -14.75 1.47 6.15
C HIS A 25 -13.83 0.30 6.51
N ILE A 26 -14.17 -0.90 6.04
CA ILE A 26 -13.46 -2.14 6.36
C ILE A 26 -11.95 -2.09 6.06
N LEU A 27 -11.54 -1.48 4.95
CA LEU A 27 -10.11 -1.34 4.63
C LEU A 27 -9.34 -0.52 5.67
N LEU A 28 -9.96 0.52 6.23
CA LEU A 28 -9.33 1.32 7.29
C LEU A 28 -9.25 0.51 8.59
N ALA A 29 -10.29 -0.27 8.90
CA ALA A 29 -10.26 -1.16 10.04
C ALA A 29 -9.15 -2.23 9.89
N ILE A 30 -9.00 -2.81 8.70
CA ILE A 30 -7.93 -3.78 8.41
C ILE A 30 -6.56 -3.12 8.59
N ASP A 31 -6.32 -1.96 7.98
CA ASP A 31 -5.04 -1.24 8.08
C ASP A 31 -4.69 -0.87 9.53
N GLN A 32 -5.69 -0.58 10.36
CA GLN A 32 -5.49 -0.27 11.77
C GLN A 32 -5.20 -1.50 12.65
N HIS A 33 -5.74 -2.67 12.30
CA HIS A 33 -5.69 -3.87 13.17
C HIS A 33 -4.68 -4.91 12.70
N ILE A 34 -4.20 -4.84 11.45
CA ILE A 34 -3.22 -5.76 10.91
C ILE A 34 -1.89 -5.04 10.73
N ASP A 35 -0.87 -5.49 11.44
CA ASP A 35 0.50 -5.13 11.13
C ASP A 35 0.97 -5.95 9.93
N PHE A 36 1.27 -5.29 8.81
CA PHE A 36 1.74 -5.95 7.59
C PHE A 36 3.27 -6.10 7.53
N SER A 37 4.00 -5.71 8.58
CA SER A 37 5.45 -5.86 8.66
C SER A 37 5.91 -7.32 8.53
N PHE A 38 5.06 -8.29 8.92
CA PHE A 38 5.32 -9.72 8.77
C PHE A 38 5.66 -10.14 7.33
N VAL A 39 5.11 -9.45 6.33
CA VAL A 39 5.33 -9.80 4.93
C VAL A 39 6.80 -9.66 4.56
N GLU A 40 7.46 -8.64 5.08
CA GLU A 40 8.90 -8.44 4.90
C GLU A 40 9.72 -9.52 5.60
N GLU A 41 9.26 -9.98 6.76
CA GLU A 41 9.93 -11.06 7.51
C GLU A 41 9.85 -12.38 6.74
N GLU A 42 8.66 -12.75 6.26
CA GLU A 42 8.40 -14.00 5.54
C GLU A 42 9.06 -14.04 4.16
N THR A 43 9.23 -12.89 3.50
CA THR A 43 9.77 -12.85 2.14
C THR A 43 11.25 -12.45 2.07
N ARG A 44 11.89 -12.15 3.20
CA ARG A 44 13.26 -11.62 3.26
C ARG A 44 14.27 -12.40 2.42
N ASP A 45 14.24 -13.72 2.52
CA ASP A 45 15.20 -14.61 1.86
C ASP A 45 14.98 -14.69 0.33
N LEU A 46 13.83 -14.21 -0.16
CA LEU A 46 13.49 -14.15 -1.58
C LEU A 46 13.96 -12.84 -2.24
N TYR A 47 14.35 -11.85 -1.45
CA TYR A 47 14.75 -10.53 -1.94
C TYR A 47 16.25 -10.27 -1.72
N SER A 48 16.93 -9.79 -2.76
CA SER A 48 18.33 -9.39 -2.66
C SER A 48 18.46 -7.93 -2.23
N LEU A 49 19.16 -7.69 -1.12
CA LEU A 49 19.41 -6.33 -0.63
C LEU A 49 20.44 -5.55 -1.47
N HIS A 50 21.30 -6.27 -2.19
CA HIS A 50 22.52 -5.72 -2.81
C HIS A 50 22.60 -5.87 -4.33
N HIS A 51 21.68 -6.63 -4.94
CA HIS A 51 21.75 -6.94 -6.37
C HIS A 51 20.42 -6.63 -7.06
N GLY A 52 20.50 -6.00 -8.23
CA GLY A 52 19.34 -5.70 -9.08
C GLY A 52 18.71 -4.33 -8.84
N ARG A 53 17.62 -4.06 -9.56
CA ARG A 53 16.81 -2.86 -9.40
C ARG A 53 16.10 -2.89 -8.04
N PRO A 54 16.00 -1.77 -7.31
CA PRO A 54 15.19 -1.70 -6.10
C PRO A 54 13.77 -2.22 -6.38
N ALA A 55 13.36 -3.27 -5.68
CA ALA A 55 12.02 -3.81 -5.77
C ALA A 55 11.05 -2.98 -4.91
N TYR A 56 9.77 -3.00 -5.26
CA TYR A 56 8.72 -2.53 -4.36
C TYR A 56 8.72 -3.36 -3.08
N ALA A 57 8.30 -2.74 -1.98
CA ALA A 57 8.18 -3.46 -0.72
C ALA A 57 7.17 -4.62 -0.89
N PRO A 58 7.50 -5.84 -0.43
CA PRO A 58 6.62 -6.99 -0.55
C PRO A 58 5.28 -6.76 0.17
N GLU A 59 5.28 -6.01 1.27
CA GLU A 59 4.06 -5.52 1.92
C GLU A 59 3.14 -4.75 0.96
N GLN A 60 3.70 -3.80 0.18
CA GLN A 60 2.90 -2.98 -0.74
C GLN A 60 2.29 -3.84 -1.84
N LEU A 61 3.06 -4.78 -2.37
CA LEU A 61 2.57 -5.72 -3.37
C LEU A 61 1.41 -6.58 -2.79
N LEU A 62 1.56 -7.09 -1.57
CA LEU A 62 0.51 -7.86 -0.92
C LEU A 62 -0.77 -7.04 -0.74
N ARG A 63 -0.68 -5.78 -0.32
CA ARG A 63 -1.85 -4.90 -0.15
C ARG A 63 -2.58 -4.67 -1.49
N VAL A 64 -1.85 -4.51 -2.60
CA VAL A 64 -2.45 -4.37 -3.94
C VAL A 64 -3.14 -5.67 -4.36
N LEU A 65 -2.50 -6.82 -4.15
CA LEU A 65 -3.09 -8.13 -4.43
C LEU A 65 -4.32 -8.39 -3.56
N PHE A 66 -4.27 -7.99 -2.29
CA PHE A 66 -5.40 -8.05 -1.37
C PHE A 66 -6.58 -7.23 -1.91
N LEU A 67 -6.37 -5.99 -2.35
CA LEU A 67 -7.43 -5.17 -2.95
C LEU A 67 -8.01 -5.82 -4.20
N ALA A 68 -7.14 -6.29 -5.10
CA ALA A 68 -7.56 -6.94 -6.34
C ALA A 68 -8.43 -8.16 -6.04
N TYR A 69 -8.01 -8.99 -5.09
CA TYR A 69 -8.77 -10.17 -4.67
C TYR A 69 -10.08 -9.80 -3.96
N PHE A 70 -10.01 -8.94 -2.93
CA PHE A 70 -11.13 -8.61 -2.05
C PHE A 70 -12.29 -7.92 -2.79
N TYR A 71 -11.97 -7.11 -3.80
CA TYR A 71 -12.95 -6.42 -4.64
C TYR A 71 -13.15 -7.05 -6.03
N ASN A 72 -12.54 -8.22 -6.28
CA ASN A 72 -12.61 -8.93 -7.56
C ASN A 72 -12.26 -8.02 -8.76
N LEU A 73 -11.15 -7.29 -8.64
CA LEU A 73 -10.61 -6.39 -9.68
C LEU A 73 -9.52 -7.11 -10.46
N SER A 74 -9.45 -6.84 -11.76
CA SER A 74 -8.29 -7.23 -12.57
C SER A 74 -7.07 -6.37 -12.27
N ASP A 75 -5.89 -6.82 -12.67
CA ASP A 75 -4.63 -6.08 -12.53
C ASP A 75 -4.69 -4.69 -13.16
N VAL A 76 -5.35 -4.58 -14.32
CA VAL A 76 -5.57 -3.29 -14.99
C VAL A 76 -6.51 -2.40 -14.17
N ARG A 77 -7.61 -2.97 -13.67
CA ARG A 77 -8.60 -2.20 -12.90
C ARG A 77 -8.03 -1.75 -11.55
N VAL A 78 -7.31 -2.59 -10.83
CA VAL A 78 -6.69 -2.18 -9.54
C VAL A 78 -5.65 -1.08 -9.77
N ALA A 79 -4.84 -1.18 -10.82
CA ALA A 79 -3.88 -0.14 -11.17
C ALA A 79 -4.56 1.18 -11.56
N GLU A 80 -5.68 1.14 -12.26
CA GLU A 80 -6.51 2.32 -12.53
C GLU A 80 -7.08 2.91 -11.24
N GLU A 81 -7.76 2.10 -10.42
CA GLU A 81 -8.38 2.56 -9.18
C GLU A 81 -7.36 3.21 -8.24
N LEU A 82 -6.15 2.66 -8.13
CA LEU A 82 -5.07 3.24 -7.31
C LEU A 82 -4.66 4.65 -7.73
N ARG A 83 -4.99 5.10 -8.95
CA ARG A 83 -4.70 6.47 -9.40
C ARG A 83 -5.68 7.51 -8.85
N TYR A 84 -6.92 7.14 -8.60
CA TYR A 84 -8.01 8.09 -8.31
C TYR A 84 -8.76 7.78 -7.01
N ASN A 85 -8.82 6.51 -6.62
CA ASN A 85 -9.55 6.05 -5.45
C ASN A 85 -8.75 6.33 -4.17
N LEU A 86 -9.13 7.39 -3.47
CA LEU A 86 -8.44 7.84 -2.25
C LEU A 86 -8.42 6.77 -1.16
N LEU A 87 -9.46 5.95 -1.06
CA LEU A 87 -9.54 4.88 -0.07
C LEU A 87 -8.52 3.79 -0.37
N TYR A 88 -8.37 3.41 -1.63
CA TYR A 88 -7.39 2.41 -2.05
C TYR A 88 -5.97 2.95 -1.94
N ARG A 89 -5.75 4.25 -2.18
CA ARG A 89 -4.46 4.92 -1.93
C ARG A 89 -4.10 5.04 -0.45
N ALA A 90 -5.10 5.18 0.41
CA ALA A 90 -4.87 5.17 1.85
C ALA A 90 -4.49 3.75 2.32
N PHE A 91 -5.18 2.73 1.83
CA PHE A 91 -4.89 1.33 2.18
C PHE A 91 -3.59 0.79 1.56
N CYS A 92 -3.30 1.18 0.32
CA CYS A 92 -2.04 0.89 -0.36
C CYS A 92 -1.22 2.18 -0.38
N PRO A 93 -0.35 2.43 0.60
CA PRO A 93 0.56 3.56 0.56
C PRO A 93 1.60 3.32 -0.55
N LEU A 94 1.18 3.53 -1.79
CA LEU A 94 2.01 3.46 -2.97
C LEU A 94 2.76 4.77 -3.12
N PHE A 95 4.00 4.65 -3.57
CA PHE A 95 4.83 5.78 -3.92
C PHE A 95 4.24 6.49 -5.15
N SER A 96 3.85 7.76 -5.01
CA SER A 96 3.74 8.68 -6.13
C SER A 96 5.15 9.21 -6.41
N GLY A 97 5.73 8.76 -7.54
CA GLY A 97 6.99 9.27 -8.05
C GLY A 97 6.89 10.67 -8.63
#